data_AF-A0A954QW86-F1
#
_entry.id   AF-A0A954QW86-F1
#
_cell.length_a   1.000
_cell.length_b   1.000
_cell.length_c   1.000
_cell.angle_alpha   90.00
_cell.angle_beta   90.00
_cell.angle_gamma   90.00
#
_symmetry.space_group_name_H-M   'P 1'
#
loop_
_entity.id
_entity.type
_entity.pdbx_description
1 polymer ?
#
loop_
_entity_poly.entity_id
_entity_poly.type
_entity_poly.pdbx_seq_one_letter_code
_entity_poly.pdbx_strand_id
1 'polypeptide(L)'
;NLSIVPLWLDEGLAEYFEVPPKDRAFDNPHLSSVRWKRRFGSLTPIVELERIEELEGMGRAEYRDAWAWVHFMLHGPEPARDELRRYLRDIRELNPPGQLSTRLARSLPDVDEHFSRHFRDWSR
;
A
#
# COMPACT_ATOMS: atom_id res chain seq x y z
N ASN A 1 12.73 9.43 -18.01
CA ASN A 1 12.27 8.03 -18.11
C ASN A 1 12.10 7.56 -16.68
N LEU A 2 10.87 7.54 -16.15
CA LEU A 2 10.63 7.09 -14.78
C LEU A 2 11.00 5.61 -14.73
N SER A 3 12.06 5.27 -14.01
CA SER A 3 12.29 3.92 -13.49
C SER A 3 10.96 3.44 -12.90
N ILE A 4 10.36 2.44 -13.54
CA ILE A 4 8.93 2.16 -13.41
C ILE A 4 8.64 1.77 -11.96
N VAL A 5 7.99 2.67 -11.23
CA VAL A 5 7.33 2.36 -9.96
C VAL A 5 6.39 1.18 -10.23
N PRO A 6 6.36 0.11 -9.40
CA PRO A 6 5.43 -0.99 -9.61
C PRO A 6 4.00 -0.47 -9.80
N LEU A 7 3.28 -1.00 -10.78
CA LEU A 7 1.97 -0.48 -11.19
C LEU A 7 1.01 -0.31 -10.01
N TRP A 8 0.86 -1.35 -9.18
CA TRP A 8 -0.02 -1.27 -8.00
C TRP A 8 0.39 -0.15 -7.04
N LEU A 9 1.68 0.16 -6.89
CA LEU A 9 2.17 1.18 -5.97
C LEU A 9 1.90 2.58 -6.54
N ASP A 10 2.07 2.76 -7.85
CA ASP A 10 1.72 4.00 -8.53
C ASP A 10 0.22 4.30 -8.40
N GLU A 11 -0.62 3.32 -8.71
CA GLU A 11 -2.08 3.46 -8.58
C GLU A 11 -2.53 3.63 -7.12
N GLY A 12 -1.93 2.90 -6.18
CA GLY A 12 -2.23 3.08 -4.74
C GLY A 12 -1.87 4.48 -4.23
N LEU A 13 -0.78 5.08 -4.74
CA LEU A 13 -0.41 6.47 -4.45
C LEU A 13 -1.39 7.43 -5.13
N ALA A 14 -1.78 7.18 -6.38
CA ALA A 14 -2.78 7.98 -7.09
C ALA A 14 -4.11 8.04 -6.31
N GLU A 15 -4.65 6.88 -5.92
CA GLU A 15 -5.88 6.75 -5.11
C GLU A 15 -5.75 7.46 -3.74
N TYR A 16 -4.55 7.46 -3.14
CA TYR A 16 -4.30 8.18 -1.89
C TYR A 16 -4.32 9.70 -2.09
N PHE A 17 -3.77 10.18 -3.20
CA PHE A 17 -3.65 11.61 -3.50
C PHE A 17 -4.87 12.22 -4.20
N GLU A 18 -5.81 11.40 -4.69
CA GLU A 18 -7.05 11.83 -5.36
C GLU A 18 -7.96 12.67 -4.45
N VAL A 19 -7.92 12.44 -3.13
CA VAL A 19 -8.68 13.22 -2.15
C VAL A 19 -7.86 14.39 -1.55
N PRO A 20 -8.53 15.48 -1.11
CA PRO A 20 -7.87 16.62 -0.48
C PRO A 20 -7.01 16.20 0.73
N PRO A 21 -5.89 16.91 1.04
CA PRO A 21 -4.96 16.52 2.11
C PRO A 21 -5.60 16.22 3.47
N LYS A 22 -6.63 16.98 3.85
CA LYS A 22 -7.37 16.82 5.10
C LYS A 22 -8.17 15.50 5.19
N ASP A 23 -8.48 14.90 4.04
CA ASP A 23 -9.37 13.75 3.90
C ASP A 23 -8.57 12.43 3.70
N ARG A 24 -7.30 12.50 3.28
CA ARG A 24 -6.48 11.32 2.90
C ARG A 24 -6.35 10.26 3.98
N ALA A 25 -6.18 10.69 5.22
CA ALA A 25 -5.97 9.80 6.35
C ALA A 25 -7.26 9.11 6.80
N PHE A 26 -8.41 9.79 6.76
CA PHE A 26 -9.63 9.35 7.46
C PHE A 26 -10.89 9.27 6.62
N ASP A 27 -10.96 9.97 5.49
CA ASP A 27 -12.20 10.13 4.69
C ASP A 27 -12.04 9.68 3.23
N ASN A 28 -10.98 8.93 2.91
CA ASN A 28 -10.89 8.29 1.60
C ASN A 28 -12.02 7.25 1.43
N PRO A 29 -12.72 7.22 0.28
CA PRO A 29 -13.85 6.32 0.01
C PRO A 29 -13.55 4.83 0.26
N HIS A 30 -12.30 4.39 0.06
CA HIS A 30 -11.90 2.99 0.22
C HIS A 30 -11.87 2.52 1.67
N LEU A 31 -11.71 3.42 2.65
CA LEU A 31 -11.46 3.06 4.05
C LEU A 31 -12.56 2.16 4.62
N SER A 32 -13.83 2.48 4.34
CA SER A 32 -14.97 1.71 4.83
C SER A 32 -14.99 0.28 4.27
N SER A 33 -14.71 0.13 2.97
CA SER A 33 -14.63 -1.15 2.27
C SER A 33 -13.47 -2.01 2.79
N VAL A 34 -12.30 -1.40 2.98
CA VAL A 34 -11.11 -2.08 3.52
C VAL A 34 -11.38 -2.63 4.91
N ARG A 35 -11.98 -1.82 5.82
CA ARG A 35 -12.35 -2.29 7.16
C ARG A 35 -13.27 -3.50 7.14
N TRP A 36 -14.27 -3.49 6.26
CA TRP A 36 -15.21 -4.60 6.11
C TRP A 36 -14.50 -5.85 5.58
N LYS A 37 -13.78 -5.75 4.47
CA LYS A 37 -13.07 -6.88 3.85
C LYS A 37 -11.99 -7.49 4.73
N ARG A 38 -11.26 -6.65 5.47
CA ARG A 38 -10.24 -7.11 6.43
C ARG A 38 -10.85 -8.06 7.46
N ARG A 39 -12.09 -7.82 7.88
CA ARG A 39 -12.83 -8.67 8.85
C ARG A 39 -13.14 -10.07 8.32
N PHE A 40 -13.15 -10.24 6.99
CA PHE A 40 -13.35 -11.53 6.30
C PHE A 40 -12.07 -12.09 5.67
N GLY A 41 -10.90 -11.47 5.92
CA GLY A 41 -9.63 -11.90 5.34
C GLY A 41 -9.59 -11.80 3.81
N SER A 42 -10.39 -10.91 3.20
CA SER A 42 -10.59 -10.86 1.74
C SER A 42 -9.84 -9.72 1.04
N LEU A 43 -8.77 -9.20 1.65
CA LEU A 43 -7.90 -8.20 1.03
C LEU A 43 -6.79 -8.91 0.24
N THR A 44 -6.46 -8.38 -0.92
CA THR A 44 -5.37 -8.90 -1.74
C THR A 44 -4.01 -8.68 -1.04
N PRO A 45 -3.21 -9.74 -0.83
CA PRO A 45 -1.86 -9.61 -0.26
C PRO A 45 -0.95 -8.79 -1.17
N ILE A 46 0.00 -8.05 -0.58
CA ILE A 46 0.95 -7.22 -1.34
C ILE A 46 1.75 -8.02 -2.40
N VAL A 47 2.08 -9.29 -2.10
CA VAL A 47 2.79 -10.17 -3.03
C VAL A 47 2.00 -10.43 -4.31
N GLU A 48 0.66 -10.49 -4.21
CA GLU A 48 -0.19 -10.68 -5.40
C GLU A 48 -0.33 -9.38 -6.19
N LEU A 49 -0.40 -8.23 -5.51
CA LEU A 49 -0.40 -6.91 -6.18
C LEU A 49 0.92 -6.67 -6.94
N GLU A 50 2.06 -7.11 -6.40
CA GLU A 50 3.37 -7.01 -7.06
C GLU A 50 3.51 -7.82 -8.34
N ARG A 51 2.62 -8.80 -8.58
CA ARG A 51 2.60 -9.61 -9.82
C ARG A 51 1.79 -8.96 -10.93
N ILE A 52 1.08 -7.87 -10.64
CA ILE A 52 0.26 -7.17 -11.64
C ILE A 52 1.17 -6.23 -12.42
N GLU A 53 1.49 -6.63 -13.65
CA GLU A 53 2.37 -5.87 -14.55
C GLU A 53 1.59 -5.01 -15.56
N GLU A 54 0.29 -5.29 -15.75
CA GLU A 54 -0.56 -4.67 -16.76
C GLU A 54 -1.85 -4.11 -16.14
N LEU A 55 -2.36 -3.01 -16.70
CA LEU A 55 -3.55 -2.31 -16.21
C LEU A 55 -4.81 -3.18 -16.23
N GLU A 56 -4.91 -4.12 -17.18
CA GLU A 56 -5.99 -5.09 -17.29
C GLU A 56 -6.11 -5.98 -16.05
N GLY A 57 -4.99 -6.18 -15.32
CA GLY A 57 -4.95 -6.89 -14.05
C GLY A 57 -5.38 -6.03 -12.85
N MET A 58 -5.48 -4.71 -13.00
CA MET A 58 -5.92 -3.78 -11.96
C MET A 58 -7.44 -3.61 -11.98
N GLY A 59 -8.15 -4.48 -11.25
CA GLY A 59 -9.58 -4.33 -11.01
C GLY A 59 -9.88 -3.40 -9.84
N ARG A 60 -11.17 -3.08 -9.63
CA ARG A 60 -11.60 -2.23 -8.48
C ARG A 60 -11.14 -2.77 -7.12
N ALA A 61 -10.95 -4.08 -7.00
CA ALA A 61 -10.48 -4.67 -5.75
C ALA A 61 -9.00 -4.36 -5.53
N GLU A 62 -8.20 -4.42 -6.59
CA GLU A 62 -6.76 -4.19 -6.61
C GLU A 62 -6.44 -2.71 -6.38
N TYR A 63 -7.17 -1.78 -7.00
CA TYR A 63 -7.05 -0.34 -6.70
C TYR A 63 -7.29 -0.03 -5.21
N ARG A 64 -8.39 -0.54 -4.65
CA ARG A 64 -8.71 -0.38 -3.21
C ARG A 64 -7.61 -0.97 -2.33
N ASP A 65 -7.12 -2.16 -2.67
CA ASP A 65 -6.15 -2.86 -1.82
C ASP A 65 -4.73 -2.27 -1.95
N ALA A 66 -4.38 -1.77 -3.14
CA ALA A 66 -3.20 -0.95 -3.36
C ALA A 66 -3.24 0.34 -2.51
N TRP A 67 -4.37 1.06 -2.53
CA TRP A 67 -4.60 2.19 -1.63
C TRP A 67 -4.43 1.80 -0.17
N ALA A 68 -4.95 0.64 0.25
CA ALA A 68 -4.85 0.18 1.63
C ALA A 68 -3.39 -0.03 2.05
N TRP A 69 -2.57 -0.64 1.21
CA TRP A 69 -1.13 -0.82 1.48
C TRP A 69 -0.39 0.50 1.54
N VAL A 70 -0.68 1.44 0.64
CA VAL A 70 -0.10 2.79 0.68
C VAL A 70 -0.49 3.54 1.95
N HIS A 71 -1.78 3.51 2.30
CA HIS A 71 -2.28 4.12 3.53
C HIS A 71 -1.59 3.53 4.77
N PHE A 72 -1.50 2.21 4.86
CA PHE A 72 -0.77 1.53 5.93
C PHE A 72 0.71 1.95 6.00
N MET A 73 1.40 2.02 4.87
CA MET A 73 2.81 2.44 4.88
C MET A 73 2.97 3.92 5.26
N LEU A 74 2.03 4.80 4.92
CA LEU A 74 2.13 6.22 5.27
C LEU A 74 1.75 6.51 6.73
N HIS A 75 0.82 5.73 7.29
CA HIS A 75 0.16 6.03 8.56
C HIS A 75 0.36 4.99 9.67
N GLY A 76 0.85 3.81 9.31
CA GLY A 76 1.12 2.72 10.23
C GLY A 76 2.44 2.89 10.99
N PRO A 77 3.03 1.78 11.48
CA PRO A 77 4.29 1.81 12.21
C PRO A 77 5.43 2.46 11.44
N GLU A 78 6.33 3.13 12.16
CA GLU A 78 7.49 3.81 11.57
C GLU A 78 8.33 2.94 10.61
N PRO A 79 8.60 1.64 10.89
CA PRO A 79 9.32 0.78 9.96
C PRO A 79 8.69 0.67 8.56
N ALA A 80 7.36 0.62 8.47
CA ALA A 80 6.66 0.53 7.18
C ALA A 80 6.81 1.82 6.37
N ARG A 81 6.70 2.98 7.04
CA ARG A 81 6.88 4.29 6.42
C ARG A 81 8.28 4.52 5.92
N ASP A 82 9.26 4.14 6.73
CA ASP A 82 10.66 4.29 6.37
C ASP A 82 11.04 3.34 5.24
N GLU A 83 10.46 2.13 5.19
CA GLU A 83 10.70 1.22 4.09
C GLU A 83 10.11 1.73 2.77
N LEU A 84 8.90 2.29 2.77
CA LEU A 84 8.34 2.95 1.58
C LEU A 84 9.25 4.09 1.08
N ARG A 85 9.76 4.93 1.99
CA ARG A 85 10.69 6.02 1.65
C ARG A 85 11.99 5.50 1.05
N ARG A 86 12.58 4.45 1.64
CA ARG A 86 13.79 3.81 1.10
C ARG A 86 13.52 3.22 -0.28
N TYR A 87 12.41 2.53 -0.46
CA TYR A 87 12.01 1.90 -1.72
C TYR A 87 11.88 2.93 -2.85
N LEU A 88 11.14 4.01 -2.62
CA LEU A 88 10.97 5.10 -3.60
C LEU A 88 12.29 5.82 -3.90
N ARG A 89 13.18 5.96 -2.91
CA ARG A 89 14.51 6.52 -3.12
C ARG A 89 15.34 5.62 -4.04
N ASP A 90 15.34 4.31 -3.79
CA ASP A 90 16.11 3.35 -4.61
C ASP A 90 15.63 3.38 -6.07
N ILE A 91 14.30 3.44 -6.31
CA ILE A 91 13.72 3.65 -7.65
C ILE A 91 14.25 4.94 -8.29
N ARG A 92 14.22 6.05 -7.56
CA ARG A 92 14.67 7.36 -8.05
C ARG A 92 16.16 7.36 -8.42
N GLU A 93 16.96 6.57 -7.71
CA GLU A 93 18.41 6.43 -7.91
C GLU A 93 18.78 5.35 -8.95
N LEU A 94 17.78 4.71 -9.58
CA LEU A 94 17.96 3.59 -10.50
C LEU A 94 18.64 2.36 -9.86
N ASN A 95 18.58 2.26 -8.53
CA ASN A 95 19.02 1.09 -7.80
C ASN A 95 17.92 0.03 -7.87
N PRO A 96 18.21 -1.24 -8.25
CA PRO A 96 17.20 -2.29 -8.28
C PRO A 96 16.57 -2.46 -6.89
N PRO A 97 15.30 -2.07 -6.68
CA PRO A 97 14.75 -1.98 -5.33
C PRO A 97 14.30 -3.34 -4.81
N GLY A 98 14.22 -4.37 -5.67
CA GLY A 98 13.60 -5.65 -5.35
C GLY A 98 12.09 -5.55 -5.13
N GLN A 99 11.51 -6.58 -4.51
CA GLN A 99 10.11 -6.58 -4.09
C GLN A 99 9.96 -5.82 -2.77
N LEU A 100 9.00 -4.90 -2.71
CA LEU A 100 8.63 -4.17 -1.51
C LEU A 100 8.05 -5.12 -0.45
N SER A 101 7.30 -6.15 -0.85
CA SER A 101 6.81 -7.18 0.08
C SER A 101 7.94 -7.84 0.89
N THR A 102 9.02 -8.24 0.21
CA THR A 102 10.20 -8.85 0.83
C THR A 102 10.90 -7.87 1.77
N ARG A 103 10.96 -6.58 1.41
CA ARG A 103 11.59 -5.53 2.22
C ARG A 103 10.78 -5.18 3.46
N LEU A 104 9.46 -5.11 3.32
CA LEU A 104 8.54 -4.93 4.43
C LEU A 104 8.63 -6.09 5.42
N ALA A 105 8.60 -7.35 4.94
CA ALA A 105 8.73 -8.52 5.81
C ALA A 105 10.05 -8.56 6.60
N ARG A 106 11.14 -7.98 6.06
CA ARG A 106 12.43 -7.87 6.76
C ARG A 106 12.46 -6.73 7.78
N SER A 107 11.88 -5.57 7.43
CA SER A 107 11.90 -4.37 8.27
C SER A 107 10.80 -4.36 9.35
N LEU A 108 9.72 -5.09 9.10
CA LEU A 108 8.57 -5.26 9.96
C LEU A 108 8.09 -6.72 9.87
N PRO A 109 8.66 -7.63 10.69
CA PRO A 109 8.12 -8.98 10.84
C PRO A 109 6.62 -8.96 11.14
N ASP A 110 5.89 -9.97 10.68
CA ASP A 110 4.43 -10.06 10.83
C ASP A 110 3.66 -8.87 10.22
N VAL A 111 4.15 -8.33 9.10
CA VAL A 111 3.60 -7.15 8.42
C VAL A 111 2.08 -7.25 8.17
N ASP A 112 1.57 -8.44 7.81
CA ASP A 112 0.14 -8.65 7.57
C ASP A 112 -0.69 -8.48 8.86
N GLU A 113 -0.13 -8.86 10.02
CA GLU A 113 -0.80 -8.62 11.31
C GLU A 113 -0.79 -7.13 11.65
N HIS A 114 0.34 -6.44 11.42
CA HIS A 114 0.43 -4.99 11.59
C HIS A 114 -0.54 -4.25 10.68
N PHE A 115 -0.66 -4.66 9.42
CA PHE A 115 -1.60 -4.13 8.44
C PHE A 115 -3.06 -4.36 8.88
N SER A 116 -3.39 -5.58 9.29
CA SER A 116 -4.73 -5.93 9.81
C SER A 116 -5.09 -5.14 11.06
N ARG A 117 -4.13 -4.96 11.97
CA ARG A 117 -4.29 -4.18 13.21
C ARG A 117 -4.45 -2.70 12.93
N HIS A 118 -3.66 -2.14 12.01
CA HIS A 118 -3.78 -0.74 11.57
C HIS A 118 -5.22 -0.41 11.22
N PHE A 119 -5.84 -1.11 10.26
CA PHE A 119 -7.23 -0.84 9.86
C PHE A 119 -8.28 -1.20 10.90
N ARG A 120 -7.94 -1.97 11.94
CA ARG A 120 -8.82 -2.22 13.10
C ARG A 120 -8.95 -1.02 14.00
N ASP A 121 -7.79 -0.46 14.33
CA ASP A 121 -7.67 0.49 15.41
C ASP A 121 -7.65 1.92 14.84
N TRP A 122 -7.45 2.06 13.52
CA TRP A 122 -7.50 3.32 12.80
C TRP A 122 -8.83 4.02 13.06
N SER A 123 -8.79 5.17 13.71
CA SER A 123 -9.93 6.01 14.07
C SER A 123 -9.43 7.44 14.26
N ARG A 124 -10.35 8.41 14.23
CA ARG A 124 -10.02 9.83 14.42
C ARG A 124 -9.64 10.13 15.86
#